data_AF-A0A2G5QJC5-F1
#
_entry.id   AF-A0A2G5QJC5-F1
#
_cell.length_a   1.000
_cell.length_b   1.000
_cell.length_c   1.000
_cell.angle_alpha   90.00
_cell.angle_beta   90.00
_cell.angle_gamma   90.00
#
_symmetry.space_group_name_H-M   'P 1'
#
loop_
_entity.id
_entity.type
_entity.pdbx_description
1 polymer ?
#
loop_
_entity_poly.entity_id
_entity_poly.type
_entity_poly.pdbx_seq_one_letter_code
_entity_poly.pdbx_strand_id
1 'polypeptide(L)'
;MKVAASSLRKGAVVDMDGKLYVVLTVDNIHPGKGTPVTQLNMRRISDGVKVSERYRTTEQVERAFVDQRDHTFLYQDGDGYHFMNPETFDQVVATEDVIGDAAPYLQENMIVQLSTHNDVPIAIELPRTMILEIVDTEPSVKGQTASSSYKPALLSNGVKTTVPPYITVGTRVVILTEDNSYQERAKD
;
A
#
# COMPACT_ATOMS: atom_id res chain seq x y z
N MET A 1 -3.62 -4.87 -22.54
CA MET A 1 -3.76 -3.49 -23.11
C MET A 1 -2.45 -2.76 -22.90
N LYS A 2 -1.92 -2.05 -23.89
CA LYS A 2 -0.68 -1.27 -23.70
C LYS A 2 -0.94 0.05 -22.98
N VAL A 3 -0.18 0.32 -21.93
CA VAL A 3 -0.25 1.55 -21.13
C VAL A 3 1.16 2.13 -20.96
N ALA A 4 1.28 3.43 -20.74
CA ALA A 4 2.59 4.03 -20.47
C ALA A 4 3.11 3.54 -19.11
N ALA A 5 4.40 3.17 -19.02
CA ALA A 5 5.02 2.72 -17.78
C ALA A 5 4.83 3.72 -16.61
N SER A 6 4.89 5.02 -16.93
CA SER A 6 4.68 6.14 -15.98
C SER A 6 3.26 6.23 -15.41
N SER A 7 2.26 5.62 -16.08
CA SER A 7 0.87 5.60 -15.61
C SER A 7 0.55 4.47 -14.65
N LEU A 8 1.46 3.50 -14.49
CA LEU A 8 1.27 2.39 -13.57
C LEU A 8 1.25 2.86 -12.10
N ARG A 9 0.64 2.03 -11.27
CA ARG A 9 0.55 2.19 -9.82
C ARG A 9 0.93 0.87 -9.14
N LYS A 10 1.27 0.93 -7.85
CA LYS A 10 1.42 -0.26 -7.00
C LYS A 10 0.17 -1.14 -7.13
N GLY A 11 0.37 -2.46 -7.21
CA GLY A 11 -0.69 -3.44 -7.39
C GLY A 11 -1.11 -3.68 -8.85
N ALA A 12 -0.71 -2.84 -9.81
CA ALA A 12 -0.97 -3.10 -11.22
C ALA A 12 -0.25 -4.37 -11.69
N VAL A 13 -0.88 -5.11 -12.62
CA VAL A 13 -0.32 -6.35 -13.16
C VAL A 13 0.08 -6.15 -14.61
N VAL A 14 1.31 -6.53 -14.93
CA VAL A 14 1.89 -6.40 -16.26
C VAL A 14 2.32 -7.76 -16.80
N ASP A 15 2.19 -7.94 -18.10
CA ASP A 15 2.75 -9.06 -18.85
C ASP A 15 4.08 -8.63 -19.47
N MET A 16 5.12 -9.39 -19.17
CA MET A 16 6.43 -9.23 -19.79
C MET A 16 6.93 -10.61 -20.25
N ASP A 17 6.98 -10.77 -21.57
CA ASP A 17 7.38 -12.01 -22.26
C ASP A 17 6.54 -13.24 -21.84
N GLY A 18 5.22 -13.07 -21.68
CA GLY A 18 4.28 -14.12 -21.30
C GLY A 18 4.31 -14.46 -19.81
N LYS A 19 4.97 -13.64 -18.99
CA LYS A 19 5.04 -13.79 -17.53
C LYS A 19 4.36 -12.60 -16.88
N LEU A 20 3.48 -12.90 -15.93
CA LEU A 20 2.76 -11.87 -15.18
C LEU A 20 3.57 -11.41 -13.98
N TYR A 21 3.64 -10.10 -13.80
CA TYR A 21 4.30 -9.44 -12.67
C TYR A 21 3.33 -8.46 -12.01
N VAL A 22 3.35 -8.42 -10.68
CA VAL A 22 2.71 -7.37 -9.89
C VAL A 22 3.71 -6.25 -9.64
N VAL A 23 3.29 -5.01 -9.87
CA VAL A 23 4.08 -3.81 -9.59
C VAL A 23 4.08 -3.58 -8.07
N LEU A 24 5.27 -3.59 -7.46
CA LEU A 24 5.47 -3.33 -6.04
C LEU A 24 5.69 -1.84 -5.76
N THR A 25 6.54 -1.18 -6.55
CA THR A 25 6.78 0.27 -6.46
C THR A 25 6.98 0.89 -7.85
N VAL A 26 6.69 2.18 -7.95
CA VAL A 26 6.82 2.98 -9.17
C VAL A 26 7.58 4.25 -8.82
N ASP A 27 8.81 4.38 -9.33
CA ASP A 27 9.67 5.53 -9.07
C ASP A 27 9.83 6.36 -10.35
N ASN A 28 9.17 7.53 -10.38
CA ASN A 28 9.23 8.45 -11.52
C ASN A 28 10.37 9.47 -11.33
N ILE A 29 11.48 9.24 -12.03
CA ILE A 29 12.70 10.03 -11.90
C ILE A 29 12.75 11.08 -13.02
N HIS A 30 12.73 12.36 -12.62
CA HIS A 30 12.81 13.51 -13.52
C HIS A 30 14.16 14.23 -13.32
N PRO A 31 15.21 13.88 -14.09
CA PRO A 31 16.51 14.52 -13.92
C PRO A 31 16.46 15.97 -14.45
N GLY A 32 17.14 16.91 -13.75
CA GLY A 32 17.21 18.31 -14.18
C GLY A 32 17.83 18.52 -15.57
N LYS A 33 18.62 17.54 -16.05
CA LYS A 33 19.03 17.38 -17.45
C LYS A 33 18.95 15.89 -17.82
N GLY A 34 18.26 15.55 -18.90
CA GLY A 34 18.13 14.18 -19.41
C GLY A 34 16.69 13.76 -19.65
N THR A 35 16.49 12.54 -20.16
CA THR A 35 15.15 11.98 -20.37
C THR A 35 14.58 11.46 -19.05
N PRO A 36 13.34 11.85 -18.68
CA PRO A 36 12.64 11.24 -17.56
C PRO A 36 12.48 9.72 -17.74
N VAL A 37 12.55 9.01 -16.63
CA VAL A 37 12.45 7.54 -16.59
C VAL A 37 11.49 7.13 -15.49
N THR A 38 10.89 5.96 -15.67
CA THR A 38 10.11 5.29 -14.64
C THR A 38 10.80 3.98 -14.30
N GLN A 39 11.19 3.81 -13.05
CA GLN A 39 11.69 2.55 -12.54
C GLN A 39 10.53 1.78 -11.89
N LEU A 40 10.32 0.55 -12.32
CA LEU A 40 9.31 -0.36 -11.80
C LEU A 40 10.02 -1.47 -11.04
N ASN A 41 9.77 -1.55 -9.73
CA ASN A 41 10.10 -2.75 -8.97
C ASN A 41 8.86 -3.65 -8.97
N MET A 42 9.03 -4.88 -9.41
CA MET A 42 7.95 -5.81 -9.67
C MET A 42 8.26 -7.17 -9.06
N ARG A 43 7.22 -7.97 -8.82
CA ARG A 43 7.34 -9.36 -8.39
C ARG A 43 6.63 -10.26 -9.38
N ARG A 44 7.30 -11.29 -9.87
CA ARG A 44 6.68 -12.29 -10.74
C ARG A 44 5.68 -13.11 -9.94
N ILE A 45 4.50 -13.31 -10.52
CA ILE A 45 3.40 -14.01 -9.83
C ILE A 45 3.70 -15.51 -9.69
N SER A 46 4.32 -16.13 -10.69
CA SER A 46 4.52 -17.59 -10.73
C SER A 46 5.47 -18.14 -9.66
N ASP A 47 6.45 -17.34 -9.23
CA ASP A 47 7.52 -17.81 -8.32
C ASP A 47 8.05 -16.74 -7.36
N GLY A 48 7.44 -15.56 -7.31
CA GLY A 48 7.81 -14.51 -6.37
C GLY A 48 9.12 -13.78 -6.68
N VAL A 49 9.80 -14.08 -7.79
CA VAL A 49 11.07 -13.41 -8.14
C VAL A 49 10.85 -11.91 -8.34
N LYS A 50 11.61 -11.10 -7.58
CA LYS A 50 11.59 -9.64 -7.70
C LYS A 50 12.51 -9.19 -8.85
N VAL A 51 12.02 -8.28 -9.68
CA VAL A 51 12.72 -7.71 -10.84
C VAL A 51 12.58 -6.19 -10.81
N SER A 52 13.64 -5.49 -11.20
CA SER A 52 13.63 -4.03 -11.34
C SER A 52 13.89 -3.68 -12.80
N GLU A 53 12.90 -3.07 -13.46
CA GLU A 53 13.02 -2.62 -14.85
C GLU A 53 12.93 -1.10 -14.94
N ARG A 54 13.65 -0.52 -15.90
CA ARG A 54 13.70 0.92 -16.11
C ARG A 54 13.20 1.25 -17.51
N TYR A 55 12.10 1.98 -17.55
CA TYR A 55 11.44 2.41 -18.78
C TYR A 55 11.65 3.90 -19.01
N ARG A 56 11.69 4.31 -20.29
CA ARG A 56 11.46 5.73 -20.61
C ARG A 56 10.00 6.07 -20.36
N THR A 57 9.69 7.31 -20.00
CA THR A 57 8.31 7.73 -19.68
C THR A 57 7.28 7.45 -20.79
N THR A 58 7.73 7.41 -22.04
CA THR A 58 6.90 7.13 -23.23
C THR A 58 6.82 5.64 -23.59
N GLU A 59 7.64 4.79 -22.99
CA GLU A 59 7.61 3.35 -23.25
C GLU A 59 6.33 2.75 -22.71
N GLN A 60 5.76 1.85 -23.50
CA GLN A 60 4.52 1.17 -23.18
C GLN A 60 4.80 -0.23 -22.66
N VAL A 61 4.05 -0.62 -21.65
CA VAL A 61 4.04 -1.95 -21.06
C VAL A 61 2.67 -2.57 -21.24
N GLU A 62 2.63 -3.89 -21.34
CA GLU A 62 1.39 -4.62 -21.48
C GLU A 62 0.76 -4.83 -20.11
N ARG A 63 -0.34 -4.11 -19.83
CA ARG A 63 -1.13 -4.33 -18.61
C ARG A 63 -2.04 -5.55 -18.83
N ALA A 64 -1.93 -6.51 -17.92
CA ALA A 64 -2.84 -7.64 -17.82
C ALA A 64 -4.09 -7.24 -17.05
N PHE A 65 -5.24 -7.79 -17.45
CA PHE A 65 -6.45 -7.70 -16.66
C PHE A 65 -6.41 -8.75 -15.57
N VAL A 66 -6.68 -8.32 -14.34
CA VAL A 66 -6.84 -9.18 -13.18
C VAL A 66 -8.19 -8.89 -12.57
N ASP A 67 -8.80 -9.93 -12.02
CA ASP A 67 -10.09 -9.78 -11.35
C ASP A 67 -9.84 -9.09 -10.01
N GLN A 68 -10.49 -7.96 -9.80
CA GLN A 68 -10.39 -7.15 -8.59
C GLN A 68 -11.74 -7.16 -7.90
N ARG A 69 -11.79 -7.72 -6.69
CA ARG A 69 -13.02 -7.82 -5.92
C ARG A 69 -12.80 -7.47 -4.47
N ASP A 70 -13.84 -6.94 -3.86
CA ASP A 70 -13.86 -6.65 -2.44
C ASP A 70 -13.87 -7.96 -1.66
N HIS A 71 -13.04 -8.03 -0.63
CA HIS A 71 -12.98 -9.12 0.32
C HIS A 71 -12.89 -8.57 1.74
N THR A 72 -13.38 -9.34 2.70
CA THR A 72 -13.27 -9.02 4.11
C THR A 72 -12.09 -9.76 4.71
N PHE A 73 -11.16 -9.06 5.34
CA PHE A 73 -10.09 -9.68 6.12
C PHE A 73 -10.67 -10.34 7.36
N LEU A 74 -10.34 -11.62 7.57
CA LEU A 74 -10.83 -12.40 8.69
C LEU A 74 -9.79 -12.44 9.81
N TYR A 75 -8.66 -13.09 9.55
CA TYR A 75 -7.60 -13.29 10.53
C TYR A 75 -6.28 -13.64 9.83
N GLN A 76 -5.21 -13.63 10.61
CA GLN A 76 -3.89 -14.12 10.21
C GLN A 76 -3.53 -15.33 11.08
N ASP A 77 -2.96 -16.36 10.47
CA ASP A 77 -2.38 -17.51 11.16
C ASP A 77 -1.02 -17.91 10.53
N GLY A 78 -0.56 -19.13 10.80
CA GLY A 78 0.71 -19.63 10.27
C GLY A 78 0.71 -19.90 8.76
N ASP A 79 -0.46 -20.04 8.14
CA ASP A 79 -0.61 -20.33 6.71
C ASP A 79 -0.75 -19.04 5.87
N GLY A 80 -1.18 -17.94 6.49
CA GLY A 80 -1.18 -16.62 5.88
C GLY A 80 -2.30 -15.71 6.37
N TYR A 81 -2.75 -14.84 5.47
CA TYR A 81 -3.82 -13.87 5.72
C TYR A 81 -5.09 -14.35 5.03
N HIS A 82 -6.15 -14.56 5.82
CA HIS A 82 -7.40 -15.14 5.37
C HIS A 82 -8.41 -14.05 5.03
N PHE A 83 -9.03 -14.17 3.87
CA PHE A 83 -10.01 -13.22 3.38
C PHE A 83 -11.24 -13.96 2.88
N MET A 84 -12.42 -13.35 3.02
CA MET A 84 -13.69 -13.89 2.54
C MET A 84 -14.28 -13.01 1.45
N ASN A 85 -14.69 -13.62 0.35
CA ASN A 85 -15.52 -12.97 -0.64
C ASN A 85 -16.94 -12.78 -0.07
N PRO A 86 -17.47 -11.54 0.04
CA PRO A 86 -18.78 -11.30 0.64
C PRO A 86 -19.96 -11.76 -0.23
N GLU A 87 -19.73 -11.99 -1.53
CA GLU A 87 -20.78 -12.43 -2.46
C GLU A 87 -20.89 -13.96 -2.53
N THR A 88 -19.75 -14.66 -2.56
CA THR A 88 -19.72 -16.13 -2.70
C THR A 88 -19.46 -16.87 -1.38
N PHE A 89 -18.99 -16.16 -0.35
CA PHE A 89 -18.52 -16.72 0.92
C PHE A 89 -17.28 -17.63 0.80
N ASP A 90 -16.63 -17.65 -0.37
CA ASP A 90 -15.38 -18.37 -0.56
C ASP A 90 -14.24 -17.67 0.19
N GLN A 91 -13.34 -18.47 0.76
CA GLN A 91 -12.15 -17.97 1.44
C GLN A 91 -10.92 -18.13 0.56
N VAL A 92 -10.08 -17.11 0.57
CA VAL A 92 -8.78 -17.11 -0.09
C VAL A 92 -7.70 -16.75 0.91
N VAL A 93 -6.51 -17.34 0.73
CA VAL A 93 -5.36 -17.11 1.60
C VAL A 93 -4.31 -16.33 0.80
N ALA A 94 -3.91 -15.17 1.30
CA ALA A 94 -2.81 -14.40 0.76
C ALA A 94 -1.55 -14.64 1.59
N THR A 95 -0.40 -14.77 0.92
CA THR A 95 0.89 -14.91 1.58
C THR A 95 1.41 -13.55 2.09
N GLU A 96 2.37 -13.59 3.00
CA GLU A 96 3.04 -12.38 3.51
C GLU A 96 3.66 -11.53 2.38
N ASP A 97 4.18 -12.16 1.32
CA ASP A 97 4.72 -11.48 0.14
C ASP A 97 3.65 -10.73 -0.69
N VAL A 98 2.39 -11.15 -0.60
CA VAL A 98 1.26 -10.47 -1.24
C VAL A 98 0.81 -9.29 -0.38
N ILE A 99 0.78 -9.45 0.93
CA ILE A 99 0.37 -8.41 1.87
C ILE A 99 1.43 -7.30 2.00
N GLY A 100 2.69 -7.67 2.23
CA GLY A 100 3.81 -6.75 2.37
C GLY A 100 3.54 -5.66 3.42
N ASP A 101 3.78 -4.40 3.03
CA ASP A 101 3.64 -3.22 3.91
C ASP A 101 2.21 -2.97 4.39
N ALA A 102 1.20 -3.63 3.80
CA ALA A 102 -0.18 -3.54 4.23
C ALA A 102 -0.45 -4.28 5.56
N ALA A 103 0.43 -5.22 5.95
CA ALA A 103 0.21 -6.10 7.09
C ALA A 103 -0.13 -5.36 8.40
N PRO A 104 0.58 -4.29 8.80
CA PRO A 104 0.26 -3.56 10.03
C PRO A 104 -1.10 -2.85 9.98
N TYR A 105 -1.68 -2.65 8.81
CA TYR A 105 -2.94 -1.93 8.64
C TYR A 105 -4.16 -2.84 8.64
N LEU A 106 -3.99 -4.15 8.45
CA LEU A 106 -5.10 -5.07 8.42
C LEU A 106 -5.76 -5.20 9.79
N GLN A 107 -7.09 -5.02 9.80
CA GLN A 107 -7.94 -5.17 10.98
C GLN A 107 -9.03 -6.18 10.66
N GLU A 108 -9.36 -7.04 11.61
CA GLU A 108 -10.46 -8.01 11.45
C GLU A 108 -11.75 -7.30 11.00
N ASN A 109 -12.47 -7.90 10.05
CA ASN A 109 -13.65 -7.35 9.36
C ASN A 109 -13.38 -6.16 8.42
N MET A 110 -12.13 -5.80 8.16
CA MET A 110 -11.79 -4.74 7.22
C MET A 110 -12.04 -5.18 5.78
N ILE A 111 -12.76 -4.36 5.03
CA ILE A 111 -12.96 -4.56 3.59
C ILE A 111 -11.72 -4.05 2.84
N VAL A 112 -11.16 -4.89 1.99
CA VAL A 112 -10.01 -4.62 1.13
C VAL A 112 -10.32 -5.07 -0.28
N GLN A 113 -9.62 -4.53 -1.27
CA GLN A 113 -9.71 -5.03 -2.63
C GLN A 113 -8.57 -6.01 -2.88
N LEU A 114 -8.91 -7.26 -3.24
CA LEU A 114 -7.94 -8.25 -3.68
C LEU A 114 -7.96 -8.37 -5.19
N SER A 115 -6.76 -8.35 -5.77
CA SER A 115 -6.55 -8.80 -7.14
C SER A 115 -6.24 -10.29 -7.13
N THR A 116 -6.99 -11.08 -7.88
CA THR A 116 -6.81 -12.53 -7.99
C THR A 116 -6.49 -12.96 -9.41
N HIS A 117 -5.70 -14.03 -9.55
CA HIS A 117 -5.47 -14.71 -10.81
C HIS A 117 -5.66 -16.22 -10.60
N ASN A 118 -6.67 -16.81 -11.25
CA ASN A 118 -7.12 -18.19 -11.00
C ASN A 118 -7.32 -18.47 -9.50
N ASP A 119 -8.07 -17.59 -8.83
CA ASP A 119 -8.40 -17.65 -7.39
C ASP A 119 -7.21 -17.52 -6.43
N VAL A 120 -6.00 -17.29 -6.94
CA VAL A 120 -4.82 -17.00 -6.12
C VAL A 120 -4.70 -15.49 -5.92
N PRO A 121 -4.68 -14.98 -4.68
CA PRO A 121 -4.41 -13.57 -4.40
C PRO A 121 -3.00 -13.18 -4.84
N ILE A 122 -2.88 -12.06 -5.55
CA ILE A 122 -1.60 -11.59 -6.11
C ILE A 122 -1.24 -10.17 -5.68
N ALA A 123 -2.24 -9.36 -5.35
CA ALA A 123 -2.10 -8.02 -4.81
C ALA A 123 -3.28 -7.69 -3.90
N ILE A 124 -3.03 -6.77 -2.97
CA ILE A 124 -4.02 -6.18 -2.08
C ILE A 124 -3.98 -4.66 -2.22
N GLU A 125 -5.15 -4.03 -2.18
CA GLU A 125 -5.31 -2.59 -2.06
C GLU A 125 -6.18 -2.31 -0.82
N LEU A 126 -5.61 -1.53 0.09
CA LEU A 126 -6.29 -1.07 1.31
C LEU A 126 -7.11 0.19 1.01
N PRO A 127 -8.09 0.53 1.85
CA PRO A 127 -8.62 1.88 1.92
C PRO A 127 -7.49 2.90 1.99
N ARG A 128 -7.62 3.97 1.18
CA ARG A 128 -6.61 5.02 1.06
C ARG A 128 -6.24 5.67 2.39
N THR A 129 -7.21 5.79 3.29
CA THR A 129 -7.03 6.40 4.60
C THR A 129 -7.54 5.48 5.69
N MET A 130 -6.85 5.49 6.84
CA MET A 130 -7.30 4.80 8.05
C MET A 130 -7.29 5.73 9.25
N ILE A 131 -8.22 5.49 10.18
CA ILE A 131 -8.26 6.18 11.46
C ILE A 131 -7.53 5.32 12.49
N LEU A 132 -6.43 5.83 13.02
CA LEU A 132 -5.59 5.14 13.99
C LEU A 132 -5.35 6.04 15.21
N GLU A 133 -5.16 5.44 16.37
CA GLU A 133 -4.90 6.16 17.62
C GLU A 133 -3.39 6.35 17.80
N ILE A 134 -2.99 7.52 18.33
CA ILE A 134 -1.62 7.78 18.76
C ILE A 134 -1.39 7.15 20.13
N VAL A 135 -0.52 6.15 20.20
CA VAL A 135 -0.18 5.45 21.46
C VAL A 135 1.10 5.97 22.11
N ASP A 136 1.99 6.58 21.34
CA ASP A 136 3.21 7.22 21.86
C ASP A 136 3.62 8.41 20.98
N THR A 137 4.10 9.49 21.60
CA THR A 137 4.66 10.66 20.90
C THR A 137 5.41 11.56 21.89
N GLU A 138 6.39 12.31 21.39
CA GLU A 138 7.17 13.24 22.22
C GLU A 138 6.29 14.34 22.86
N PRO A 139 6.62 14.80 24.08
CA PRO A 139 5.95 15.93 24.72
C PRO A 139 6.06 17.20 23.87
N SER A 140 4.99 17.99 23.82
CA SER A 140 5.04 19.28 23.12
C SER A 140 5.93 20.28 23.88
N VAL A 141 6.93 20.84 23.19
CA VAL A 141 7.79 21.88 23.77
C VAL A 141 7.04 23.21 23.74
N LYS A 142 6.73 23.77 24.92
CA LYS A 142 6.15 25.11 25.05
C LYS A 142 7.02 26.13 24.32
N GLY A 143 6.46 26.83 23.33
CA GLY A 143 7.11 27.93 22.62
C GLY A 143 7.58 27.61 21.19
N GLN A 144 7.45 26.37 20.71
CA GLN A 144 7.58 26.12 19.26
C GLN A 144 6.34 26.63 18.53
N THR A 145 6.54 27.43 17.49
CA THR A 145 5.46 27.89 16.62
C THR A 145 4.89 26.72 15.82
N ALA A 146 3.56 26.60 15.78
CA ALA A 146 2.83 25.44 15.26
C ALA A 146 3.00 25.19 13.74
N SER A 147 3.61 26.11 13.00
CA SER A 147 3.44 26.19 11.55
C SER A 147 4.38 25.28 10.74
N SER A 148 5.42 24.68 11.33
CA SER A 148 6.38 23.85 10.56
C SER A 148 7.16 22.79 11.36
N SER A 149 6.83 22.55 12.63
CA SER A 149 7.47 21.49 13.41
C SER A 149 6.59 20.25 13.39
N TYR A 150 7.16 19.10 13.01
CA TYR A 150 6.53 17.79 13.15
C TYR A 150 7.33 16.97 14.14
N LYS A 151 6.63 16.18 14.95
CA LYS A 151 7.24 15.26 15.91
C LYS A 151 6.92 13.81 15.52
N PRO A 152 7.82 12.86 15.81
CA PRO A 152 7.53 11.45 15.60
C PRO A 152 6.38 10.98 16.53
N ALA A 153 5.59 10.05 16.03
CA ALA A 153 4.55 9.38 16.79
C ALA A 153 4.42 7.91 16.37
N LEU A 154 3.94 7.09 17.31
CA LEU A 154 3.60 5.68 17.12
C LEU A 154 2.08 5.53 17.12
N LEU A 155 1.58 4.83 16.12
CA LEU A 155 0.16 4.50 15.97
C LEU A 155 -0.16 3.20 16.70
N SER A 156 -1.45 2.97 16.99
CA SER A 156 -1.94 1.79 17.73
C SER A 156 -1.61 0.46 17.06
N ASN A 157 -1.32 0.46 15.77
CA ASN A 157 -0.88 -0.70 15.00
C ASN A 157 0.66 -0.82 14.88
N GLY A 158 1.42 -0.02 15.63
CA GLY A 158 2.88 -0.03 15.62
C GLY A 158 3.53 0.73 14.46
N VAL A 159 2.75 1.31 13.54
CA VAL A 159 3.29 2.13 12.45
C VAL A 159 3.77 3.48 12.99
N LYS A 160 4.94 3.91 12.50
CA LYS A 160 5.49 5.24 12.80
C LYS A 160 4.99 6.27 11.79
N THR A 161 4.66 7.45 12.29
CA THR A 161 4.26 8.61 11.50
C THR A 161 4.86 9.89 12.09
N THR A 162 4.67 11.01 11.41
CA THR A 162 4.99 12.34 11.92
C THR A 162 3.72 13.15 12.07
N VAL A 163 3.54 13.79 13.24
CA VAL A 163 2.33 14.55 13.57
C VAL A 163 2.66 15.98 14.01
N PRO A 164 1.73 16.92 13.89
CA PRO A 164 1.90 18.26 14.42
C PRO A 164 2.11 18.28 15.95
N PRO A 165 2.73 19.33 16.52
CA PRO A 165 3.15 19.33 17.92
C PRO A 165 1.98 19.30 18.92
N TYR A 166 0.80 19.76 18.49
CA TYR A 166 -0.41 19.79 19.30
C TYR A 166 -1.12 18.43 19.44
N ILE A 167 -0.73 17.42 18.65
CA ILE A 167 -1.27 16.06 18.77
C ILE A 167 -0.70 15.38 20.02
N THR A 168 -1.55 14.72 20.80
CA THR A 168 -1.16 14.02 22.04
C THR A 168 -1.55 12.54 21.96
N VAL A 169 -0.97 11.73 22.84
CA VAL A 169 -1.40 10.33 23.07
C VAL A 169 -2.91 10.27 23.33
N GLY A 170 -3.58 9.25 22.80
CA GLY A 170 -5.03 9.06 22.82
C GLY A 170 -5.78 9.81 21.70
N THR A 171 -5.10 10.62 20.89
CA THR A 171 -5.73 11.29 19.75
C THR A 171 -5.88 10.33 18.58
N ARG A 172 -7.08 10.26 18.00
CA ARG A 172 -7.33 9.55 16.74
C ARG A 172 -7.00 10.45 15.55
N VAL A 173 -6.26 9.91 14.59
CA VAL A 173 -5.76 10.63 13.42
C VAL A 173 -6.05 9.86 12.14
N VAL A 174 -6.28 10.59 11.06
CA VAL A 174 -6.43 10.04 9.71
C VAL A 174 -5.04 9.95 9.08
N ILE A 175 -4.65 8.76 8.65
CA ILE A 175 -3.35 8.43 8.05
C ILE A 175 -3.55 7.94 6.63
N LEU A 176 -2.69 8.37 5.69
CA LEU A 176 -2.59 7.72 4.38
C LEU A 176 -1.84 6.39 4.52
N THR A 177 -2.44 5.31 4.02
CA THR A 177 -1.87 3.95 4.10
C THR A 177 -0.72 3.72 3.12
N GLU A 178 -0.56 4.60 2.13
CA GLU A 178 0.50 4.49 1.11
C GLU A 178 1.89 4.88 1.65
N ASP A 179 1.97 5.95 2.45
CA ASP A 179 3.22 6.55 2.91
C ASP A 179 3.25 6.85 4.42
N ASN A 180 2.21 6.42 5.14
CA ASN A 180 2.02 6.60 6.58
C ASN A 180 1.87 8.07 6.99
N SER A 181 1.56 8.99 6.06
CA SER A 181 1.50 10.42 6.36
C SER A 181 0.22 10.82 7.09
N TYR A 182 0.39 11.69 8.09
CA TYR A 182 -0.72 12.34 8.79
C TYR A 182 -1.49 13.27 7.86
N GLN A 183 -2.82 13.16 7.87
CA GLN A 183 -3.72 14.03 7.10
C GLN A 183 -4.41 15.04 8.00
N GLU A 184 -5.22 14.55 8.93
CA GLU A 184 -5.96 15.39 9.87
C GLU A 184 -6.26 14.62 11.16
N ARG A 185 -6.69 15.34 12.19
CA ARG A 185 -7.29 14.72 13.36
C ARG A 185 -8.65 14.16 12.96
N ALA A 186 -8.96 12.94 13.40
CA ALA A 186 -10.25 12.34 13.13
C ALA A 186 -11.37 13.19 13.74
N LYS A 187 -12.45 13.37 12.97
CA LYS A 187 -13.70 13.96 13.45
C LYS A 187 -14.52 12.79 13.96
N ASP A 188 -14.59 12.63 15.27
CA ASP A 188 -15.47 11.64 15.90
C ASP A 188 -16.94 11.94 15.57
#